data_AF-A0A933XLA6-F1
#
_entry.id   AF-A0A933XLA6-F1
#
_cell.length_a   1.000
_cell.length_b   1.000
_cell.length_c   1.000
_cell.angle_alpha   90.00
_cell.angle_beta   90.00
_cell.angle_gamma   90.00
#
_symmetry.space_group_name_H-M   'P 1'
#
loop_
_entity.id
_entity.type
_entity.pdbx_description
1 polymer ?
#
loop_
_entity_poly.entity_id
_entity_poly.type
_entity_poly.pdbx_seq_one_letter_code
_entity_poly.pdbx_strand_id
1 'polypeptide(L)'
;MVKTLNEQQAKSGFTALVGRVHSKKDTIIVEKQGKPMVAMIDFDRYQALVKKREKLFAVLDRIWARNRTQPARQAYRDASQAVTEFRATRRAHRRVGA
;
A
#
# COMPACT_ATOMS: atom_id res chain seq x y z
N MET A 1 -17.23 4.01 1.03
CA MET A 1 -17.47 3.00 -0.05
C MET A 1 -16.60 3.36 -1.26
N VAL A 2 -16.19 2.39 -2.10
CA VAL A 2 -15.44 2.71 -3.35
C VAL A 2 -16.44 2.93 -4.48
N LYS A 3 -16.27 4.02 -5.22
CA LYS A 3 -17.08 4.35 -6.39
C LYS A 3 -16.20 4.72 -7.56
N THR A 4 -16.64 4.32 -8.74
CA THR A 4 -15.95 4.60 -9.99
C THR A 4 -16.83 5.48 -10.86
N LEU A 5 -16.23 6.47 -11.51
CA LEU A 5 -16.91 7.38 -12.41
C LEU A 5 -15.96 7.89 -13.50
N ASN A 6 -16.51 8.37 -14.61
CA ASN A 6 -15.68 8.87 -15.71
C ASN A 6 -15.20 10.31 -15.48
N GLU A 7 -14.20 10.74 -16.25
CA GLU A 7 -13.62 12.08 -16.20
C GLU A 7 -14.67 13.21 -16.33
N GLN A 8 -15.66 13.04 -17.20
CA GLN A 8 -16.70 14.05 -17.44
C GLN A 8 -17.60 14.24 -16.22
N GLN A 9 -18.03 13.13 -15.60
CA GLN A 9 -18.83 13.11 -14.37
C GLN A 9 -18.05 13.69 -13.18
N ALA A 10 -16.74 13.46 -13.12
CA ALA A 10 -15.88 13.99 -12.07
C ALA A 10 -15.87 15.52 -12.10
N LYS A 11 -15.74 16.09 -13.31
CA LYS A 11 -15.70 17.54 -13.53
C LYS A 11 -17.04 18.21 -13.23
N SER A 12 -18.13 17.67 -13.77
CA SER A 12 -19.46 18.27 -13.58
C SER A 12 -19.98 18.17 -12.15
N GLY A 13 -19.56 17.13 -11.40
CA GLY A 13 -20.03 16.85 -10.04
C GLY A 13 -19.03 17.17 -8.93
N PHE A 14 -17.93 17.89 -9.19
CA PHE A 14 -16.79 17.98 -8.28
C PHE A 14 -17.17 18.39 -6.85
N THR A 15 -17.95 19.46 -6.68
CA THR A 15 -18.38 19.96 -5.37
C THR A 15 -19.14 18.90 -4.56
N ALA A 16 -20.04 18.15 -5.20
CA ALA A 16 -20.78 17.07 -4.55
C ALA A 16 -19.87 15.91 -4.17
N LEU A 17 -18.89 15.59 -5.02
CA LEU A 17 -17.90 14.54 -4.73
C LEU A 17 -17.04 14.91 -3.52
N VAL A 18 -16.58 16.16 -3.40
CA VAL A 18 -15.84 16.66 -2.23
C VAL A 18 -16.65 16.44 -0.95
N GLY A 19 -17.92 16.86 -0.93
CA GLY A 19 -18.80 16.67 0.23
C GLY A 19 -18.98 15.19 0.60
N ARG A 20 -19.07 14.29 -0.39
CA ARG A 20 -19.15 12.85 -0.13
C ARG A 20 -17.86 12.26 0.40
N VAL A 21 -16.73 12.63 -0.17
CA VAL A 21 -15.42 12.12 0.28
C VAL A 21 -15.16 12.59 1.71
N HIS A 22 -15.39 13.88 1.99
CA HIS A 22 -15.20 14.44 3.32
C HIS A 22 -16.17 13.83 4.35
N SER A 23 -17.47 13.87 4.08
CA SER A 23 -18.49 13.56 5.09
C SER A 23 -18.90 12.09 5.14
N LYS A 24 -18.88 11.37 3.99
CA LYS A 24 -19.25 9.95 3.92
C LYS A 24 -18.06 9.02 3.82
N LYS A 25 -16.83 9.55 3.82
CA LYS A 25 -15.58 8.79 3.69
C LYS A 25 -15.60 7.87 2.46
N ASP A 26 -16.25 8.34 1.38
CA ASP A 26 -16.25 7.66 0.09
C ASP A 26 -14.85 7.74 -0.54
N THR A 27 -14.48 6.72 -1.31
CA THR A 27 -13.30 6.72 -2.18
C THR A 27 -13.79 6.78 -3.61
N ILE A 28 -13.39 7.82 -4.34
CA ILE A 28 -13.80 8.02 -5.73
C ILE A 28 -12.62 7.68 -6.63
N ILE A 29 -12.83 6.79 -7.59
CA ILE A 29 -11.90 6.49 -8.68
C ILE A 29 -12.43 7.17 -9.93
N VAL A 30 -11.62 8.05 -10.50
CA VAL A 30 -11.89 8.68 -11.79
C VAL A 30 -11.22 7.88 -12.88
N GLU A 31 -12.00 7.49 -13.88
CA GLU A 31 -11.53 6.73 -15.03
C GLU A 31 -11.61 7.53 -16.33
N LYS A 32 -10.73 7.18 -17.24
CA LYS A 32 -10.79 7.61 -18.64
C LYS A 32 -10.69 6.38 -19.52
N GLN A 33 -11.70 6.17 -20.37
CA GLN A 33 -11.77 5.00 -21.25
C GLN A 33 -11.60 3.67 -20.48
N GLY A 34 -12.23 3.56 -19.30
CA GLY A 34 -12.16 2.38 -18.43
C GLY A 34 -10.82 2.18 -17.70
N LYS A 35 -9.88 3.12 -17.79
CA LYS A 35 -8.61 3.08 -17.05
C LYS A 35 -8.65 4.03 -15.86
N PRO A 36 -8.39 3.54 -14.62
CA PRO A 36 -8.23 4.39 -13.45
C PRO A 36 -7.11 5.40 -13.64
N MET A 37 -7.42 6.69 -13.45
CA MET A 37 -6.45 7.78 -13.57
C MET A 37 -6.18 8.48 -12.24
N VAL A 38 -7.22 8.74 -11.45
CA VAL A 38 -7.12 9.52 -10.21
C VAL A 38 -7.97 8.88 -9.13
N ALA A 39 -7.49 8.90 -7.89
CA ALA A 39 -8.29 8.55 -6.72
C ALA A 39 -8.46 9.78 -5.82
N MET A 40 -9.69 10.01 -5.36
CA MET A 40 -10.00 11.02 -4.35
C MET A 40 -10.38 10.31 -3.04
N ILE A 41 -9.71 10.70 -1.97
CA ILE A 41 -9.86 10.18 -0.61
C ILE A 41 -9.89 11.35 0.36
N ASP A 42 -10.44 11.12 1.54
CA ASP A 42 -10.43 12.12 2.60
C ASP A 42 -9.02 12.29 3.20
N PHE A 43 -8.81 13.44 3.82
CA PHE A 43 -7.49 13.84 4.30
C PHE A 43 -6.94 12.90 5.39
N ASP A 44 -7.78 12.43 6.32
CA ASP A 44 -7.35 11.51 7.38
C ASP A 44 -6.82 10.20 6.78
N ARG A 45 -7.51 9.69 5.75
CA ARG A 45 -7.09 8.49 5.03
C ARG A 45 -5.80 8.73 4.25
N TYR A 46 -5.65 9.88 3.61
CA TYR A 46 -4.39 10.27 2.96
C TYR A 46 -3.24 10.28 3.99
N GLN A 47 -3.41 10.97 5.12
CA GLN A 47 -2.41 11.03 6.18
C GLN A 47 -2.06 9.65 6.72
N ALA A 48 -3.05 8.77 6.93
CA ALA A 48 -2.81 7.42 7.40
C ALA A 48 -1.98 6.60 6.39
N LEU A 49 -2.21 6.77 5.08
CA LEU A 49 -1.41 6.12 4.03
C LEU A 49 0.02 6.64 4.02
N VAL A 50 0.22 7.96 4.12
CA VAL A 50 1.55 8.58 4.18
C VAL A 50 2.32 8.09 5.42
N LYS A 51 1.71 8.17 6.60
CA LYS A 51 2.33 7.71 7.86
C LYS A 51 2.65 6.21 7.85
N LYS A 52 1.75 5.39 7.29
CA LYS A 52 2.01 3.94 7.15
C LYS A 52 3.20 3.70 6.23
N ARG A 53 3.28 4.40 5.11
CA ARG A 53 4.41 4.31 4.19
C ARG A 53 5.71 4.67 4.92
N GLU A 54 5.77 5.83 5.57
CA GLU A 54 6.96 6.26 6.33
C GLU A 54 7.39 5.23 7.38
N LYS A 55 6.45 4.69 8.16
CA LYS A 55 6.75 3.66 9.16
C LYS A 55 7.29 2.37 8.56
N LEU A 56 6.73 1.91 7.44
CA LEU A 56 7.20 0.71 6.75
C LEU A 56 8.63 0.88 6.23
N PHE A 57 8.96 2.06 5.67
CA PHE A 57 10.29 2.34 5.17
C PHE A 57 11.31 2.60 6.30
N ALA A 58 10.91 3.21 7.41
CA ALA A 58 11.79 3.41 8.57
C ALA A 58 12.34 2.09 9.15
N VAL A 59 11.58 1.00 9.05
CA VAL A 59 12.07 -0.34 9.44
C VAL A 59 13.18 -0.81 8.48
N LEU A 60 13.00 -0.61 7.18
CA LEU A 60 14.03 -0.93 6.18
C LEU A 60 15.28 -0.10 6.38
N ASP A 61 15.14 1.20 6.66
CA ASP A 61 16.27 2.09 6.94
C ASP A 61 17.08 1.62 8.14
N ARG A 62 16.40 1.19 9.22
CA ARG A 62 17.07 0.62 10.40
C ARG A 62 17.82 -0.67 10.08
N ILE A 63 17.24 -1.54 9.26
CA ILE A 63 17.88 -2.78 8.82
C ILE A 63 19.11 -2.45 7.97
N TRP A 64 18.99 -1.54 7.00
CA TRP A 64 20.10 -1.11 6.17
C TRP A 64 21.22 -0.44 6.98
N ALA A 65 20.90 0.42 7.94
CA ALA A 65 21.89 1.06 8.79
C ALA A 65 22.75 0.03 9.55
N ARG A 66 22.12 -1.05 10.07
CA ARG A 66 22.82 -2.14 10.77
C ARG A 66 23.67 -3.02 9.86
N ASN A 67 23.35 -3.07 8.57
CA ASN A 67 24.04 -3.93 7.60
C ASN A 67 24.95 -3.15 6.64
N ARG A 68 25.19 -1.86 6.90
CA ARG A 68 25.91 -0.96 5.97
C ARG A 68 27.35 -1.39 5.71
N THR A 69 27.96 -2.09 6.66
CA THR A 69 29.34 -2.62 6.56
C THR A 69 29.40 -4.02 5.96
N GLN A 70 28.27 -4.68 5.72
CA GLN A 70 28.22 -6.05 5.22
C GLN A 70 28.37 -6.07 3.68
N PRO A 71 29.12 -7.02 3.11
CA PRO A 71 29.19 -7.20 1.67
C PRO A 71 27.81 -7.54 1.10
N ALA A 72 27.40 -6.87 0.02
CA ALA A 72 26.08 -7.05 -0.58
C ALA A 72 25.76 -8.51 -0.93
N ARG A 73 26.76 -9.27 -1.41
CA ARG A 73 26.60 -10.70 -1.73
C ARG A 73 26.28 -11.55 -0.49
N GLN A 74 26.86 -11.22 0.66
CA GLN A 74 26.62 -11.93 1.91
C GLN A 74 25.23 -11.60 2.45
N ALA A 75 24.90 -10.31 2.55
CA ALA A 75 23.57 -9.86 2.97
C ALA A 75 22.44 -10.46 2.10
N TYR A 76 22.65 -10.59 0.79
CA TYR A 76 21.67 -11.22 -0.11
C TYR A 76 21.48 -12.71 0.16
N ARG A 77 22.58 -13.45 0.38
CA ARG A 77 22.51 -14.90 0.70
C ARG A 77 21.76 -15.13 2.00
N ASP A 78 22.12 -14.40 3.04
CA ASP A 78 21.53 -14.54 4.38
C ASP A 78 20.03 -14.22 4.34
N ALA A 79 19.65 -13.13 3.67
CA ALA A 79 18.24 -12.77 3.50
C ALA A 79 17.45 -13.83 2.70
N SER A 80 18.05 -14.40 1.65
CA SER A 80 17.40 -15.43 0.83
C SER A 80 17.19 -16.74 1.58
N GLN A 81 18.14 -17.13 2.43
CA GLN A 81 18.02 -18.30 3.31
C GLN A 81 16.89 -18.10 4.32
N ALA A 82 16.88 -16.96 5.03
CA ALA A 82 15.84 -16.66 6.03
C ALA A 82 14.42 -16.64 5.42
N VAL A 83 14.25 -16.09 4.23
CA VAL A 83 12.94 -16.09 3.53
C VAL A 83 12.52 -17.51 3.15
N THR A 84 13.46 -18.36 2.74
CA THR A 84 13.19 -19.75 2.36
C THR A 84 12.74 -20.57 3.56
N GLU A 85 13.44 -20.44 4.69
CA GLU A 85 13.09 -21.09 5.95
C GLU A 85 11.70 -20.67 6.45
N PHE A 86 11.41 -19.36 6.46
CA PHE A 86 10.10 -18.85 6.87
C PHE A 86 8.96 -19.42 6.01
N ARG A 87 9.17 -19.50 4.69
CA ARG A 87 8.18 -20.08 3.75
C ARG A 87 7.98 -21.58 4.01
N ALA A 88 9.04 -22.32 4.31
CA ALA A 88 8.94 -23.73 4.66
C ALA A 88 8.12 -23.93 5.95
N THR A 89 8.39 -23.14 7.00
CA THR A 89 7.66 -23.19 8.26
C THR A 89 6.17 -22.86 8.09
N ARG A 90 5.83 -21.82 7.30
CA ARG A 90 4.42 -21.50 6.99
C ARG A 90 3.69 -22.62 6.26
N ARG A 91 4.36 -23.29 5.33
CA ARG A 91 3.78 -24.44 4.59
C ARG A 91 3.53 -25.62 5.51
N ALA A 92 4.45 -25.89 6.44
CA ALA A 92 4.29 -26.93 7.46
C ALA A 92 3.10 -26.61 8.39
N HIS A 93 3.02 -25.38 8.92
CA HIS A 93 1.90 -24.96 9.77
C HIS A 93 0.54 -25.06 9.07
N ARG A 94 0.47 -24.72 7.77
CA ARG A 94 -0.78 -24.81 6.99
C ARG A 94 -1.22 -26.24 6.68
N ARG A 95 -0.31 -27.22 6.78
CA ARG A 95 -0.60 -28.65 6.62
C ARG A 95 -1.07 -29.34 7.89
N VAL A 96 -0.77 -28.76 9.06
CA VAL A 96 -1.15 -29.33 10.37
C VAL A 96 -2.51 -28.80 10.85
N GLY A 97 -2.98 -27.67 10.30
CA GLY A 97 -4.29 -27.07 10.61
C GLY A 97 -5.41 -27.36 9.60
N ALA A 98 -5.22 -28.32 8.69
CA ALA A 98 -6.21 -28.81 7.72
C ALA A 98 -6.43 -30.31 7.96
#